data_AF-A0A7Y3FXI1-F1
#
_entry.id   AF-A0A7Y3FXI1-F1
#
_cell.length_a   1.000
_cell.length_b   1.000
_cell.length_c   1.000
_cell.angle_alpha   90.00
_cell.angle_beta   90.00
_cell.angle_gamma   90.00
#
_symmetry.space_group_name_H-M   'P 1'
#
loop_
_entity.id
_entity.type
_entity.pdbx_description
1 polymer ?
#
loop_
_entity_poly.entity_id
_entity_poly.type
_entity_poly.pdbx_seq_one_letter_code
_entity_poly.pdbx_strand_id
1 'polypeptide(L)'
;MNEIAPQAEETIENIKVNVEGNMENIEKQLAELKSRVEVLDKKATEPKVSMIVFSGDLDKVLASFVIATGSVAMGMDVVMFFTFWGTPVLRDKNKKVGGKDTMGKMFGTM
;
A
#
# COMPACT_ATOMS: atom_id res chain seq x y z
N MET A 1 -46.90 52.54 -20.83
CA MET A 1 -45.63 51.85 -21.14
C MET A 1 -44.80 51.84 -19.87
N ASN A 2 -44.24 50.67 -19.52
CA ASN A 2 -43.27 50.39 -18.45
C ASN A 2 -43.77 50.20 -17.00
N GLU A 3 -44.23 48.97 -16.71
CA GLU A 3 -44.24 48.40 -15.33
C GLU A 3 -43.64 46.98 -15.27
N ILE A 4 -42.90 46.54 -16.30
CA ILE A 4 -42.38 45.15 -16.39
C ILE A 4 -40.97 44.98 -15.77
N ALA A 5 -40.29 46.07 -15.41
CA ALA A 5 -38.89 46.05 -14.96
C ALA A 5 -38.63 45.41 -13.55
N PRO A 6 -39.44 45.64 -12.50
CA PRO A 6 -39.01 45.31 -11.14
C PRO A 6 -38.98 43.81 -10.82
N GLN A 7 -39.89 43.00 -11.40
CA GLN A 7 -39.92 41.55 -11.17
C GLN A 7 -38.76 40.82 -11.86
N ALA A 8 -38.26 41.35 -12.98
CA ALA A 8 -37.13 40.77 -13.69
C ALA A 8 -35.82 40.98 -12.91
N GLU A 9 -35.65 42.15 -12.28
CA GLU A 9 -34.48 42.46 -11.45
C GLU A 9 -34.44 41.61 -10.17
N GLU A 10 -35.58 41.46 -9.49
CA GLU A 10 -35.71 40.61 -8.28
C GLU A 10 -35.44 39.12 -8.59
N THR A 11 -35.90 38.64 -9.76
CA THR A 11 -35.62 37.26 -10.20
C THR A 11 -34.14 37.04 -10.48
N ILE A 12 -33.46 38.01 -11.10
CA ILE A 12 -32.02 37.95 -11.37
C ILE A 12 -31.21 38.01 -10.07
N GLU A 13 -31.62 38.83 -9.11
CA GLU A 13 -30.97 38.92 -7.80
C GLU A 13 -31.11 37.61 -7.01
N ASN A 14 -32.31 37.02 -6.98
CA ASN A 14 -32.55 35.72 -6.37
C ASN A 14 -31.74 34.60 -7.03
N ILE A 15 -31.60 34.60 -8.37
CA ILE A 15 -30.75 33.64 -9.08
C ILE A 15 -29.28 33.81 -8.69
N LYS A 16 -28.78 35.06 -8.61
CA LYS A 16 -27.39 35.34 -8.22
C LYS A 16 -27.10 34.87 -6.80
N VAL A 17 -27.95 35.24 -5.84
CA VAL A 17 -27.82 34.84 -4.42
C VAL A 17 -27.84 33.31 -4.29
N ASN A 18 -28.69 32.62 -5.05
CA ASN A 18 -28.78 31.17 -5.01
C ASN A 18 -27.55 30.50 -5.65
N VAL A 19 -27.00 31.06 -6.73
CA VAL A 19 -25.76 30.58 -7.36
C VAL A 19 -24.56 30.80 -6.45
N GLU A 20 -24.46 31.96 -5.78
CA GLU A 20 -23.40 32.26 -4.81
C GLU A 20 -23.48 31.36 -3.57
N GLY A 21 -24.68 31.16 -3.01
CA GLY A 21 -24.89 30.24 -1.90
C GLY A 21 -24.57 28.78 -2.27
N ASN A 22 -24.89 28.36 -3.49
CA ASN A 22 -24.52 27.03 -3.99
C ASN A 22 -23.01 26.90 -4.22
N MET A 23 -22.34 27.95 -4.70
CA MET A 23 -20.88 27.98 -4.88
C MET A 23 -20.17 27.85 -3.52
N GLU A 24 -20.61 28.62 -2.52
CA GLU A 24 -20.03 28.57 -1.17
C GLU A 24 -20.21 27.19 -0.54
N ASN A 25 -21.35 26.53 -0.78
CA ASN A 25 -21.60 25.17 -0.30
C ASN A 25 -20.71 24.14 -1.01
N ILE A 26 -20.48 24.28 -2.32
CA ILE A 26 -19.57 23.42 -3.09
C ILE A 26 -18.13 23.60 -2.61
N GLU A 27 -17.68 24.83 -2.33
CA GLU A 27 -16.36 25.11 -1.79
C GLU A 27 -16.16 24.45 -0.42
N LYS A 28 -17.16 24.53 0.47
CA LYS A 28 -17.14 23.86 1.77
C LYS A 28 -17.06 22.33 1.62
N GLN A 29 -17.86 21.75 0.73
CA GLN A 29 -17.83 20.30 0.45
C GLN A 29 -16.49 19.88 -0.17
N LEU A 30 -15.90 20.68 -1.05
CA LEU A 30 -14.61 20.41 -1.66
C LEU A 30 -13.48 20.49 -0.63
N ALA A 31 -13.52 21.48 0.27
CA ALA A 31 -12.55 21.61 1.35
C ALA A 31 -12.64 20.44 2.34
N GLU A 32 -13.85 20.00 2.69
CA GLU A 32 -14.07 18.83 3.54
C GLU A 32 -13.64 17.53 2.84
N LEU A 33 -13.91 17.38 1.55
CA LEU A 33 -13.49 16.21 0.78
C LEU A 33 -11.96 16.14 0.70
N LYS A 34 -11.29 17.27 0.42
CA LYS A 34 -9.82 17.35 0.42
C LYS A 34 -9.23 16.97 1.76
N SER A 35 -9.79 17.46 2.87
CA SER A 35 -9.29 17.11 4.20
C SER A 35 -9.47 15.62 4.53
N ARG A 36 -10.60 15.01 4.12
CA ARG A 36 -10.83 13.57 4.25
C ARG A 36 -9.85 12.75 3.40
N VAL A 37 -9.56 13.18 2.17
CA VAL A 37 -8.57 12.52 1.29
C VAL A 37 -7.15 12.60 1.89
N GLU A 38 -6.73 13.76 2.38
CA GLU A 38 -5.41 13.90 3.03
C GLU A 38 -5.26 13.02 4.28
N VAL A 39 -6.35 12.86 5.06
CA VAL A 39 -6.37 11.95 6.22
C VAL A 39 -6.29 10.49 5.78
N LEU A 40 -6.95 10.13 4.67
CA LEU A 40 -6.89 8.78 4.11
C LEU A 40 -5.51 8.47 3.56
N ASP A 41 -4.88 9.39 2.84
CA ASP A 41 -3.50 9.23 2.33
C ASP A 41 -2.49 9.07 3.47
N LYS A 42 -2.66 9.80 4.58
CA LYS A 42 -1.79 9.68 5.77
C LYS A 42 -2.07 8.44 6.62
N LYS A 43 -3.30 7.89 6.59
CA LYS A 43 -3.67 6.65 7.30
C LYS A 43 -3.49 5.39 6.46
N ALA A 44 -3.42 5.52 5.14
CA ALA A 44 -3.07 4.44 4.24
C ALA A 44 -1.57 4.16 4.40
N THR A 45 -1.21 3.48 5.49
CA THR A 45 0.02 2.68 5.50
C THR A 45 0.03 1.88 4.22
N GLU A 46 1.05 2.05 3.39
CA GLU A 46 1.23 1.28 2.16
C GLU A 46 0.97 -0.19 2.49
N PRO A 47 0.04 -0.86 1.79
CA PRO A 47 -0.40 -2.18 2.17
C PRO A 47 0.81 -3.11 2.11
N LYS A 48 1.18 -3.68 3.26
CA LYS A 48 2.45 -4.42 3.42
C LYS A 48 2.22 -5.77 4.09
N VAL A 49 2.89 -6.80 3.57
CA VAL A 49 2.94 -8.14 4.14
C VAL A 49 4.37 -8.44 4.56
N SER A 50 4.57 -8.76 5.84
CA SER A 50 5.86 -9.20 6.36
C SER A 50 5.72 -10.59 6.94
N MET A 51 6.62 -11.51 6.56
CA MET A 51 6.56 -12.89 7.02
C MET A 51 7.94 -13.47 7.32
N ILE A 52 7.99 -14.37 8.30
CA ILE A 52 9.19 -15.12 8.68
C ILE A 52 9.09 -16.53 8.09
N VAL A 53 10.03 -16.88 7.22
CA VAL A 53 10.13 -18.21 6.61
C VAL A 53 11.12 -19.05 7.42
N PHE A 54 10.59 -19.78 8.39
CA PHE A 54 11.37 -20.61 9.32
C PHE A 54 11.61 -22.03 8.81
N SER A 55 10.61 -22.65 8.16
CA SER A 55 10.71 -24.03 7.68
C SER A 55 11.39 -24.13 6.32
N GLY A 56 12.14 -25.20 6.10
CA GLY A 56 12.67 -25.62 4.80
C GLY A 56 11.82 -26.69 4.11
N ASP A 57 10.69 -27.10 4.69
CA ASP A 57 9.78 -28.06 4.07
C ASP A 57 9.19 -27.48 2.78
N LEU A 58 9.23 -28.26 1.70
CA LEU A 58 8.90 -27.77 0.35
C LEU A 58 7.48 -27.19 0.25
N ASP A 59 6.50 -27.82 0.90
CA ASP A 59 5.11 -27.39 0.92
C ASP A 59 4.93 -26.01 1.59
N LYS A 60 5.57 -25.81 2.74
CA LYS A 60 5.53 -24.53 3.50
C LYS A 60 6.27 -23.42 2.77
N VAL A 61 7.42 -23.74 2.18
CA VAL A 61 8.19 -22.80 1.38
C VAL A 61 7.39 -22.36 0.16
N LEU A 62 6.81 -23.31 -0.57
CA LEU A 62 5.97 -23.01 -1.73
C LEU A 62 4.77 -22.15 -1.36
N ALA A 63 4.07 -22.49 -0.26
CA ALA A 63 2.96 -21.69 0.25
C ALA A 63 3.38 -20.25 0.56
N SER A 64 4.56 -20.04 1.18
CA SER A 64 5.06 -18.70 1.49
C SER A 64 5.29 -17.85 0.22
N PHE A 65 5.81 -18.46 -0.85
CA PHE A 65 6.02 -17.77 -2.12
C PHE A 65 4.71 -17.49 -2.88
N VAL A 66 3.72 -18.38 -2.79
CA VAL A 66 2.38 -18.14 -3.37
C VAL A 66 1.72 -16.94 -2.70
N ILE A 67 1.75 -16.87 -1.37
CA ILE A 67 1.21 -15.73 -0.61
C ILE A 67 1.96 -14.45 -0.98
N ALA A 68 3.30 -14.48 -0.97
CA ALA A 68 4.12 -13.32 -1.32
C ALA A 68 3.81 -12.81 -2.74
N THR A 69 3.74 -13.70 -3.72
CA THR A 69 3.45 -13.33 -5.12
C THR A 69 2.04 -12.76 -5.26
N GLY A 70 1.05 -13.37 -4.59
CA GLY A 70 -0.32 -12.86 -4.56
C GLY A 70 -0.41 -11.47 -3.94
N SER A 71 0.30 -11.24 -2.84
CA SER A 71 0.37 -9.91 -2.19
C SER A 71 1.02 -8.86 -3.09
N VAL A 72 2.14 -9.18 -3.74
CA VAL A 72 2.77 -8.28 -4.73
C VAL A 72 1.82 -7.97 -5.89
N ALA A 73 1.08 -8.97 -6.40
CA ALA A 73 0.10 -8.78 -7.46
C ALA A 73 -1.08 -7.87 -7.06
N MET A 74 -1.38 -7.77 -5.76
CA MET A 74 -2.38 -6.83 -5.21
C MET A 74 -1.82 -5.43 -4.95
N GLY A 75 -0.57 -5.14 -5.37
CA GLY A 75 0.09 -3.85 -5.13
C GLY A 75 0.58 -3.68 -3.70
N MET A 76 0.77 -4.78 -2.96
CA MET A 76 1.31 -4.75 -1.60
C MET A 76 2.83 -4.92 -1.60
N ASP A 77 3.51 -4.24 -0.69
CA ASP A 77 4.92 -4.47 -0.41
C ASP A 77 5.10 -5.76 0.38
N VAL A 78 6.07 -6.59 -0.02
CA VAL A 78 6.33 -7.87 0.66
C VAL A 78 7.75 -7.95 1.20
N VAL A 79 7.86 -8.30 2.49
CA VAL A 79 9.13 -8.59 3.16
C VAL A 79 9.13 -10.05 3.61
N MET A 80 10.07 -10.83 3.09
CA MET A 80 10.28 -12.22 3.51
C MET A 80 11.60 -12.33 4.26
N PHE A 81 11.53 -12.70 5.54
CA PHE A 81 12.71 -12.94 6.36
C PHE A 81 12.97 -14.44 6.50
N PHE A 82 13.98 -14.95 5.80
CA PHE A 82 14.38 -16.35 5.87
C PHE A 82 15.36 -16.58 7.02
N THR A 83 15.05 -17.55 7.88
CA THR A 83 15.87 -17.86 9.06
C THR A 83 15.88 -19.36 9.38
N PHE A 84 16.85 -19.80 10.18
CA PHE A 84 17.08 -21.20 10.56
C PHE A 84 17.02 -22.15 9.35
N TRP A 85 16.10 -23.11 9.37
CA TRP A 85 15.90 -24.13 8.35
C TRP A 85 15.33 -23.60 7.03
N GLY A 86 14.84 -22.35 7.00
CA GLY A 86 14.43 -21.66 5.77
C GLY A 86 15.62 -21.07 4.99
N THR A 87 16.74 -20.77 5.64
CA THR A 87 17.91 -20.17 4.96
C THR A 87 18.51 -21.01 3.83
N PRO A 88 18.58 -22.36 3.90
CA PRO A 88 19.12 -23.18 2.82
C PRO A 88 18.33 -23.08 1.51
N VAL A 89 17.05 -22.66 1.56
CA VAL A 89 16.21 -22.43 0.37
C VAL A 89 16.81 -21.37 -0.54
N LEU A 90 17.48 -20.36 0.04
CA LEU A 90 18.12 -19.26 -0.69
C LEU A 90 19.53 -19.60 -1.18
N ARG A 91 20.02 -20.82 -0.95
CA ARG A 91 21.38 -21.21 -1.30
C ARG A 91 21.52 -21.38 -2.81
N ASP A 92 22.41 -20.60 -3.40
CA ASP A 92 22.80 -20.80 -4.80
C ASP A 92 23.46 -22.18 -4.99
N LYS A 93 22.89 -22.98 -5.90
CA LYS A 93 23.37 -24.32 -6.25
C LYS A 93 24.74 -24.29 -6.93
N ASN A 94 25.07 -23.20 -7.62
CA ASN A 94 26.33 -23.03 -8.34
C ASN A 94 27.44 -22.50 -7.43
N LYS A 95 27.08 -21.92 -6.28
CA LYS A 95 28.04 -21.37 -5.33
C LYS A 95 28.64 -22.47 -4.46
N LYS A 96 29.87 -22.85 -4.78
CA LYS A 96 30.71 -23.67 -3.91
C LYS A 96 31.37 -22.74 -2.89
N VAL A 97 30.89 -22.77 -1.65
CA VAL A 97 31.69 -22.28 -0.53
C VAL A 97 32.95 -23.13 -0.44
N GLY A 98 34.11 -22.50 -0.26
CA GLY A 98 35.39 -23.19 -0.16
C GLY A 98 35.34 -24.34 0.84
N GLY A 99 36.12 -25.39 0.58
CA GLY A 99 36.18 -26.55 1.49
C GLY A 99 36.56 -26.11 2.90
N LYS A 100 35.99 -26.77 3.92
CA LYS A 100 36.45 -26.61 5.30
C LYS A 100 37.97 -26.80 5.33
N ASP A 101 38.66 -25.86 5.96
CA ASP A 101 40.08 -25.97 6.23
C ASP A 101 40.36 -27.22 7.09
N THR A 102 41.63 -27.59 7.20
CA THR A 102 42.06 -28.78 7.94
C THR A 102 41.51 -28.77 9.38
N MET A 103 41.42 -27.58 9.99
CA MET A 103 40.81 -27.32 11.29
C MET A 103 39.29 -27.63 11.27
N GLY A 104 38.54 -27.06 10.33
CA GLY A 104 37.10 -27.29 10.18
C GLY A 104 36.72 -28.74 9.83
N LYS A 105 37.64 -29.50 9.23
CA LYS A 105 37.48 -30.96 9.05
C LYS A 105 37.63 -31.71 10.37
N MET A 106 38.65 -31.40 11.17
CA MET A 106 38.85 -32.03 12.50
C MET A 106 37.67 -31.76 13.44
N PHE A 107 37.16 -30.54 13.48
CA PHE A 107 35.97 -30.19 14.30
C PHE A 107 34.67 -30.82 13.81
N GLY A 108 34.57 -31.22 12.55
CA GLY A 108 33.36 -31.86 12.01
C GLY A 108 33.30 -33.37 12.24
N THR A 109 34.41 -33.98 12.68
CA THR A 109 34.53 -35.43 12.94
C THR A 109 34.45 -35.82 14.42
N MET A 110 34.49 -34.83 15.33
CA MET A 110 34.12 -34.99 16.74
C MET A 110 32.64 -34.73 16.93
#